data_AF-A0A848XWF2-F1
#
_entry.id   AF-A0A848XWF2-F1
#
_cell.length_a   1.000
_cell.length_b   1.000
_cell.length_c   1.000
_cell.angle_alpha   90.00
_cell.angle_beta   90.00
_cell.angle_gamma   90.00
#
_symmetry.space_group_name_H-M   'P 1'
#
loop_
_entity.id
_entity.type
_entity.pdbx_description
1 polymer ?
#
loop_
_entity_poly.entity_id
_entity_poly.type
_entity_poly.pdbx_seq_one_letter_code
_entity_poly.pdbx_strand_id
1 'polypeptide(L)'
;MDPTLIAILLVLAVATVVGVLQARRRDKCLRHFDGYRVTLGEAGGDLTWGDLDAYATGLEVRYVAPVHTDQGHLEQSFLIYKDQYPSIHAIYRYPLGLPPDQRARRAEDLRHTVHPSVWRRMARTLRNWLSMVRDSVLQALSLVIGMAKSRSPGGAVIAGQEDSLRSLSNEIIGYTGNAFDPLLERHLSQRVVVEVGRDGVRRSYCGWL
;
A
#
# COMPACT_ATOMS: atom_id res chain seq x y z
N MET A 1 28.20 28.78 -13.07
CA MET A 1 27.38 28.35 -11.93
C MET A 1 28.24 27.48 -11.04
N ASP A 2 28.23 27.70 -9.74
CA ASP A 2 29.03 26.87 -8.82
C ASP A 2 28.56 25.41 -8.85
N PRO A 3 29.49 24.43 -8.94
CA PRO A 3 29.14 23.02 -9.02
C PRO A 3 28.35 22.54 -7.78
N THR A 4 28.55 23.17 -6.63
CA THR A 4 27.77 22.93 -5.40
C THR A 4 26.32 23.36 -5.55
N LEU A 5 26.06 24.52 -6.16
CA LEU A 5 24.72 25.04 -6.41
C LEU A 5 23.97 24.17 -7.43
N ILE A 6 24.66 23.67 -8.47
CA ILE A 6 24.10 22.70 -9.42
C ILE A 6 23.72 21.40 -8.70
N ALA A 7 24.59 20.88 -7.83
CA ALA A 7 24.32 19.65 -7.08
C ALA A 7 23.11 19.79 -6.14
N ILE A 8 23.01 20.89 -5.40
CA ILE A 8 21.88 21.16 -4.50
C ILE A 8 20.57 21.27 -5.30
N LEU A 9 20.56 22.02 -6.41
CA LEU A 9 19.39 22.15 -7.27
C LEU A 9 18.96 20.80 -7.86
N LEU A 10 19.92 19.99 -8.30
CA LEU A 10 19.65 18.66 -8.84
C LEU A 10 19.01 17.74 -7.79
N VAL A 11 19.58 17.71 -6.57
CA VAL A 11 19.04 16.90 -5.47
C VAL A 11 17.63 17.34 -5.10
N LEU A 12 17.39 18.66 -4.98
CA LEU A 12 16.06 19.21 -4.68
C LEU A 12 15.04 18.86 -5.78
N ALA A 13 15.43 19.00 -7.05
CA ALA A 13 14.58 18.68 -8.19
C ALA A 13 14.20 17.19 -8.20
N VAL A 14 15.18 16.30 -8.02
CA VAL A 14 14.94 14.85 -7.94
C VAL A 14 14.06 14.50 -6.74
N ALA A 15 14.33 15.06 -5.56
CA ALA A 15 13.52 14.82 -4.36
C ALA A 15 12.07 15.27 -4.54
N THR A 16 11.85 16.43 -5.18
CA THR A 16 10.51 16.95 -5.46
C THR A 16 9.76 16.04 -6.44
N VAL A 17 10.40 15.63 -7.54
CA VAL A 17 9.81 14.70 -8.51
C VAL A 17 9.44 13.38 -7.84
N VAL A 18 10.35 12.82 -7.02
CA VAL A 18 10.10 11.59 -6.27
C VAL A 18 8.95 11.76 -5.28
N GLY A 19 8.88 12.88 -4.56
CA GLY A 19 7.80 13.19 -3.62
C GLY A 19 6.43 13.25 -4.31
N VAL A 20 6.33 13.93 -5.46
CA VAL A 20 5.09 14.01 -6.26
C VAL A 20 4.69 12.64 -6.79
N LEU A 21 5.64 11.83 -7.26
CA LEU A 21 5.37 10.46 -7.72
C LEU A 21 4.87 9.57 -6.59
N GLN A 22 5.43 9.71 -5.38
CA GLN A 22 4.98 8.96 -4.20
C GLN A 22 3.58 9.39 -3.74
N ALA A 23 3.31 10.70 -3.72
CA ALA A 23 2.00 11.23 -3.34
C ALA A 23 0.86 10.77 -4.27
N ARG A 24 1.17 10.54 -5.55
CA ARG A 24 0.20 10.02 -6.54
C ARG A 24 0.18 8.49 -6.62
N ARG A 25 1.06 7.80 -5.89
CA ARG A 25 1.18 6.36 -5.98
C ARG A 25 -0.01 5.70 -5.29
N ARG A 26 -0.88 5.11 -6.11
CA ARG A 26 -1.92 4.19 -5.64
C ARG A 26 -1.29 2.89 -5.18
N ASP A 27 -1.94 2.24 -4.22
CA ASP A 27 -1.58 0.89 -3.82
C ASP A 27 -1.73 -0.07 -5.02
N LYS A 28 -0.71 -0.89 -5.26
CA LYS A 28 -0.69 -1.81 -6.41
C LYS A 28 -1.75 -2.90 -6.29
N CYS A 29 -1.99 -3.40 -5.08
CA CYS A 29 -3.00 -4.42 -4.79
C CYS A 29 -4.40 -3.83 -4.99
N LEU A 30 -4.67 -2.67 -4.39
CA LEU A 30 -5.99 -2.01 -4.52
C LEU A 30 -6.31 -1.62 -5.96
N ARG A 31 -5.29 -1.30 -6.77
CA ARG A 31 -5.46 -1.03 -8.21
C ARG A 31 -6.04 -2.22 -8.99
N HIS A 32 -5.91 -3.47 -8.52
CA HIS A 32 -6.54 -4.62 -9.16
C HIS A 32 -8.06 -4.69 -8.95
N PHE A 33 -8.58 -3.89 -8.03
CA PHE A 33 -10.00 -3.74 -7.74
C PHE A 33 -10.59 -2.44 -8.33
N ASP A 34 -9.75 -1.53 -8.82
CA ASP A 34 -10.14 -0.23 -9.40
C ASP A 34 -11.05 -0.42 -10.62
N GLY A 35 -12.24 0.19 -10.58
CA GLY A 35 -13.29 0.09 -11.59
C GLY A 35 -14.00 -1.28 -11.64
N TYR A 36 -13.81 -2.14 -10.65
CA TYR A 36 -14.53 -3.42 -10.55
C TYR A 36 -15.64 -3.35 -9.51
N ARG A 37 -16.67 -4.17 -9.73
CA ARG A 37 -17.68 -4.42 -8.69
C ARG A 37 -17.09 -5.30 -7.58
N VAL A 38 -17.15 -4.80 -6.35
CA VAL A 38 -16.58 -5.47 -5.18
C VAL A 38 -17.57 -5.52 -4.03
N THR A 39 -17.26 -6.38 -3.06
CA THR A 39 -17.86 -6.41 -1.74
C THR A 39 -16.75 -6.17 -0.73
N LEU A 40 -16.89 -5.11 0.06
CA LEU A 40 -15.99 -4.74 1.14
C LEU A 40 -16.62 -5.21 2.45
N GLY A 41 -15.86 -5.98 3.23
CA GLY A 41 -16.25 -6.39 4.58
C GLY A 41 -15.44 -5.62 5.61
N GLU A 42 -16.13 -4.96 6.53
CA GLU A 42 -15.52 -4.24 7.65
C GLU A 42 -15.39 -5.14 8.88
N ALA A 43 -14.49 -4.76 9.80
CA ALA A 43 -14.21 -5.48 11.04
C ALA A 43 -15.42 -5.55 11.99
N GLY A 44 -16.41 -4.66 11.82
CA GLY A 44 -17.69 -4.68 12.55
C GLY A 44 -18.71 -5.68 12.02
N GLY A 45 -18.41 -6.40 10.94
CA GLY A 45 -19.32 -7.35 10.29
C GLY A 45 -20.13 -6.75 9.14
N ASP A 46 -20.14 -5.42 9.02
CA ASP A 46 -20.83 -4.69 7.96
C ASP A 46 -20.26 -5.01 6.57
N LEU A 47 -21.15 -5.04 5.59
CA LEU A 47 -20.85 -5.38 4.20
C LEU A 47 -21.33 -4.27 3.28
N THR A 48 -20.38 -3.68 2.56
CA THR A 48 -20.62 -2.61 1.60
C THR A 48 -20.34 -3.14 0.20
N TRP A 49 -21.25 -2.97 -0.75
CA TRP A 49 -21.07 -3.45 -2.13
C TRP A 49 -21.28 -2.35 -3.16
N GLY A 50 -20.45 -2.34 -4.20
CA GLY A 50 -20.47 -1.29 -5.20
C GLY A 50 -19.31 -1.39 -6.18
N ASP A 51 -19.18 -0.38 -7.03
CA ASP A 51 -18.02 -0.22 -7.91
C ASP A 51 -16.91 0.51 -7.13
N LEU A 52 -15.73 -0.09 -7.04
CA LEU A 52 -14.62 0.46 -6.25
C LEU A 52 -13.72 1.34 -7.12
N ASP A 53 -13.50 2.56 -6.66
CA ASP A 53 -12.56 3.51 -7.24
C ASP A 53 -11.39 3.72 -6.26
N ALA A 54 -10.17 3.42 -6.70
CA ALA A 54 -8.97 3.46 -5.85
C ALA A 54 -8.23 4.79 -6.03
N TYR A 55 -8.11 5.57 -4.95
CA TYR A 55 -7.39 6.85 -4.93
C TYR A 55 -6.05 6.73 -4.21
N ALA A 56 -5.24 7.79 -4.30
CA ALA A 56 -3.98 7.86 -3.56
C ALA A 56 -4.20 8.08 -2.05
N THR A 57 -5.34 8.64 -1.65
CA THR A 57 -5.70 8.97 -0.26
C THR A 57 -6.62 7.96 0.39
N GLY A 58 -7.27 7.08 -0.38
CA GLY A 58 -8.30 6.17 0.11
C GLY A 58 -8.97 5.36 -0.99
N LEU A 59 -10.12 4.80 -0.66
CA LEU A 59 -11.01 4.04 -1.52
C LEU A 59 -12.39 4.70 -1.52
N GLU A 60 -13.06 4.65 -2.67
CA GLU A 60 -14.48 4.94 -2.77
C GLU A 60 -15.21 3.68 -3.25
N VAL A 61 -16.31 3.33 -2.60
CA VAL A 61 -17.23 2.29 -3.07
C VAL A 61 -18.52 2.96 -3.46
N ARG A 62 -18.76 3.07 -4.77
CA ARG A 62 -19.97 3.70 -5.32
C ARG A 62 -21.10 2.70 -5.42
N TYR A 63 -22.23 3.00 -4.80
CA TYR A 63 -23.38 2.12 -4.80
C TYR A 63 -24.02 2.06 -6.20
N VAL A 64 -24.53 0.89 -6.57
CA VAL A 64 -25.22 0.69 -7.86
C VAL A 64 -26.54 1.47 -7.90
N ALA A 65 -27.20 1.58 -6.76
CA ALA A 65 -28.37 2.40 -6.54
C ALA A 65 -28.20 3.12 -5.20
N PRO A 66 -28.69 4.37 -5.07
CA PRO A 66 -28.56 5.11 -3.82
C PRO A 66 -29.23 4.37 -2.67
N VAL A 67 -28.51 4.18 -1.57
CA VAL A 67 -29.01 3.49 -0.38
C VAL A 67 -29.63 4.53 0.55
N HIS A 68 -30.83 4.26 1.07
CA HIS A 68 -31.41 5.08 2.12
C HIS A 68 -30.96 4.49 3.46
N THR A 69 -30.20 5.28 4.21
CA THR A 69 -29.76 4.88 5.54
C THR A 69 -30.88 5.09 6.54
N ASP A 70 -30.88 4.33 7.64
CA ASP A 70 -31.86 4.46 8.74
C ASP A 70 -31.93 5.89 9.33
N GLN A 71 -30.91 6.70 9.10
CA GLN A 71 -30.82 8.12 9.50
C GLN A 71 -31.46 9.10 8.50
N GLY A 72 -32.06 8.61 7.41
CA GLY A 72 -32.86 9.42 6.47
C GLY A 72 -32.07 10.16 5.38
N HIS A 73 -30.79 9.82 5.18
CA HIS A 73 -29.96 10.39 4.11
C HIS A 73 -29.74 9.39 2.97
N LEU A 74 -29.58 9.93 1.76
CA LEU A 74 -29.34 9.19 0.54
C LEU A 74 -27.83 9.03 0.32
N GLU A 75 -27.30 7.82 0.45
CA GLU A 75 -25.90 7.55 0.23
C GLU A 75 -25.65 7.09 -1.21
N GLN A 76 -24.76 7.78 -1.92
CA GLN A 76 -24.35 7.43 -3.28
C GLN A 76 -23.03 6.66 -3.33
N SER A 77 -22.14 6.91 -2.36
CA SER A 77 -20.88 6.23 -2.23
C SER A 77 -20.40 6.21 -0.79
N PHE A 78 -19.48 5.29 -0.52
CA PHE A 78 -18.84 5.10 0.77
C PHE A 78 -17.34 5.35 0.63
N LEU A 79 -16.81 6.31 1.40
CA LEU A 79 -15.42 6.75 1.33
C LEU A 79 -14.64 6.20 2.53
N ILE A 80 -13.52 5.52 2.24
CA ILE A 80 -12.63 4.97 3.26
C ILE A 80 -11.24 5.55 3.06
N TYR A 81 -10.78 6.34 4.03
CA TYR A 81 -9.43 6.89 4.02
C TYR A 81 -8.39 5.86 4.47
N LYS A 82 -7.13 6.08 4.13
CA LYS A 82 -6.01 5.17 4.42
C LYS A 82 -5.84 4.83 5.90
N ASP A 83 -6.09 5.79 6.78
CA ASP A 83 -6.06 5.63 8.24
C ASP A 83 -7.14 4.64 8.73
N GLN A 84 -8.22 4.48 7.98
CA GLN A 84 -9.30 3.54 8.25
C GLN A 84 -9.09 2.16 7.61
N TYR A 85 -8.05 1.95 6.80
CA TYR A 85 -7.77 0.62 6.22
C TYR A 85 -7.65 -0.52 7.24
N PRO A 86 -7.16 -0.31 8.48
CA PRO A 86 -7.19 -1.36 9.49
C PRO A 86 -8.59 -1.88 9.85
N SER A 87 -9.66 -1.12 9.58
CA SER A 87 -11.05 -1.59 9.76
C SER A 87 -11.51 -2.49 8.61
N ILE A 88 -10.81 -2.50 7.47
CA ILE A 88 -11.17 -3.35 6.33
C ILE A 88 -10.67 -4.77 6.59
N HIS A 89 -11.60 -5.70 6.70
CA HIS A 89 -11.26 -7.10 6.89
C HIS A 89 -10.91 -7.79 5.57
N ALA A 90 -11.70 -7.52 4.52
CA ALA A 90 -11.44 -8.08 3.19
C ALA A 90 -12.17 -7.33 2.08
N ILE A 91 -11.59 -7.33 0.89
CA ILE A 91 -12.20 -6.86 -0.36
C ILE A 91 -12.36 -8.06 -1.29
N TYR A 92 -13.60 -8.35 -1.66
CA TYR A 92 -13.95 -9.49 -2.50
C TYR A 92 -14.41 -9.02 -3.87
N ARG A 93 -14.04 -9.77 -4.91
CA ARG A 93 -14.60 -9.63 -6.25
C ARG A 93 -15.11 -10.98 -6.73
N TYR A 94 -16.42 -11.09 -6.94
CA TYR A 94 -17.05 -12.33 -7.37
C TYR A 94 -16.95 -12.51 -8.89
N PRO A 95 -16.33 -13.60 -9.40
CA PRO A 95 -16.19 -13.83 -10.84
C PRO A 95 -17.50 -13.90 -11.61
N LEU A 96 -18.54 -14.46 -10.98
CA LEU A 96 -19.82 -14.79 -11.60
C LEU A 96 -20.68 -13.54 -11.87
N GLY A 97 -20.48 -12.46 -11.12
CA GLY A 97 -21.25 -11.22 -11.24
C GLY A 97 -20.59 -10.15 -12.12
N LEU A 98 -19.46 -10.46 -12.78
CA LEU A 98 -18.71 -9.47 -13.57
C LEU A 98 -19.29 -9.33 -14.99
N PRO A 99 -19.52 -8.09 -15.47
CA PRO A 99 -19.86 -7.87 -16.87
C PRO A 99 -18.73 -8.32 -17.81
N PRO A 100 -19.03 -8.62 -19.09
CA PRO A 100 -18.11 -9.31 -19.99
C PRO A 100 -16.80 -8.56 -20.25
N ASP A 101 -16.84 -7.23 -20.27
CA ASP A 101 -15.68 -6.34 -20.35
C ASP A 101 -14.74 -6.50 -19.14
N GLN A 102 -15.30 -6.50 -17.92
CA GLN A 102 -14.53 -6.71 -16.69
C GLN A 102 -13.95 -8.13 -16.62
N ARG A 103 -14.68 -9.13 -17.13
CA ARG A 103 -14.16 -10.51 -17.23
C ARG A 103 -12.96 -10.60 -18.18
N ALA A 104 -13.01 -9.94 -19.32
CA ALA A 104 -11.90 -9.90 -20.27
C ALA A 104 -10.67 -9.19 -19.69
N ARG A 105 -10.86 -8.02 -19.06
CA ARG A 105 -9.78 -7.29 -18.37
C ARG A 105 -9.12 -8.14 -17.28
N ARG A 106 -9.93 -8.82 -16.46
CA ARG A 106 -9.43 -9.73 -15.42
C ARG A 106 -8.63 -10.90 -16.01
N ALA A 107 -9.07 -11.47 -17.13
CA ALA A 107 -8.36 -12.57 -17.76
C ALA A 107 -6.97 -12.13 -18.26
N GLU A 108 -6.87 -10.92 -18.80
CA GLU A 108 -5.58 -10.36 -19.23
C GLU A 108 -4.66 -10.03 -18.05
N ASP A 109 -5.21 -9.42 -16.99
CA ASP A 109 -4.47 -9.18 -15.74
C ASP A 109 -3.92 -10.51 -15.19
N LEU A 110 -4.74 -11.56 -15.17
CA LEU A 110 -4.34 -12.87 -14.68
C LEU A 110 -3.24 -13.50 -15.56
N ARG A 111 -3.34 -13.39 -16.88
CA ARG A 111 -2.29 -13.87 -17.80
C ARG A 111 -0.95 -13.22 -17.50
N HIS A 112 -0.97 -11.92 -17.25
CA HIS A 112 0.20 -11.13 -16.90
C HIS A 112 0.78 -11.44 -15.51
N THR A 113 -0.06 -11.81 -14.55
CA THR A 113 0.37 -12.24 -13.21
C THR A 113 0.97 -13.64 -13.22
N VAL A 114 0.36 -14.57 -13.97
CA VAL A 114 0.82 -15.96 -14.07
C VAL A 114 2.07 -16.07 -14.94
N HIS A 115 2.18 -15.26 -15.99
CA HIS A 115 3.31 -15.28 -16.93
C HIS A 115 3.99 -13.89 -17.01
N PRO A 116 4.69 -13.46 -15.95
CA PRO A 116 5.36 -12.16 -15.95
C PRO A 116 6.53 -12.17 -16.92
N SER A 117 6.63 -11.11 -17.74
CA SER A 117 7.73 -10.92 -18.68
C SER A 117 9.09 -10.78 -17.97
N VAL A 118 10.17 -11.15 -18.65
CA VAL A 118 11.54 -11.11 -18.12
C VAL A 118 11.90 -9.72 -17.58
N TRP A 119 11.54 -8.66 -18.30
CA TRP A 119 11.76 -7.27 -17.87
C TRP A 119 11.00 -6.91 -16.59
N ARG A 120 9.75 -7.38 -16.43
CA ARG A 120 8.98 -7.16 -15.19
C ARG A 120 9.65 -7.85 -14.00
N ARG A 121 10.20 -9.06 -14.21
CA ARG A 121 10.97 -9.78 -13.19
C ARG A 121 12.23 -9.00 -12.81
N MET A 122 13.04 -8.60 -13.79
CA MET A 122 14.28 -7.83 -13.55
C MET A 122 14.02 -6.49 -12.84
N ALA A 123 13.04 -5.71 -13.29
CA ALA A 123 12.68 -4.45 -12.66
C ALA A 123 12.16 -4.62 -11.22
N ARG A 124 11.51 -5.75 -10.92
CA ARG A 124 11.10 -6.11 -9.55
C ARG A 124 12.31 -6.46 -8.70
N THR A 125 13.21 -7.32 -9.18
CA THR A 125 14.45 -7.68 -8.47
C THR A 125 15.29 -6.46 -8.15
N LEU A 126 15.50 -5.57 -9.12
CA LEU A 126 16.26 -4.33 -8.89
C LEU A 126 15.60 -3.43 -7.85
N ARG A 127 14.27 -3.27 -7.91
CA ARG A 127 13.53 -2.46 -6.91
C ARG A 127 13.61 -3.07 -5.52
N ASN A 128 13.48 -4.38 -5.40
CA ASN A 128 13.56 -5.08 -4.12
C ASN A 128 14.97 -4.95 -3.53
N TRP A 129 16.01 -5.10 -4.36
CA TRP A 129 17.40 -4.88 -3.96
C TRP A 129 17.66 -3.45 -3.49
N LEU A 130 17.21 -2.44 -4.25
CA LEU A 130 17.32 -1.03 -3.86
C LEU A 130 16.60 -0.73 -2.53
N SER A 131 15.43 -1.34 -2.32
CA SER A 131 14.68 -1.16 -1.08
C SER A 131 15.43 -1.76 0.11
N MET A 132 15.99 -2.96 -0.05
CA MET A 132 16.82 -3.61 0.97
C MET A 132 18.08 -2.82 1.32
N VAL A 133 18.76 -2.24 0.32
CA VAL A 133 19.94 -1.37 0.52
C VAL A 133 19.54 -0.10 1.27
N ARG A 134 18.42 0.54 0.90
CA ARG A 134 17.92 1.71 1.62
C ARG A 134 17.63 1.38 3.09
N ASP A 135 16.95 0.27 3.34
CA ASP A 135 16.55 -0.13 4.68
C ASP A 135 17.78 -0.45 5.56
N SER A 136 18.80 -1.11 5.01
CA SER A 136 20.06 -1.38 5.73
C SER A 136 20.87 -0.11 6.02
N VAL A 137 20.88 0.86 5.10
CA VAL A 137 21.50 2.19 5.33
C VAL A 137 20.78 2.93 6.46
N LEU A 138 19.45 2.95 6.48
CA LEU A 138 18.67 3.57 7.57
C LEU A 138 18.93 2.89 8.91
N GLN A 139 19.04 1.56 8.92
CA GLN A 139 19.39 0.80 10.12
C GLN A 139 20.80 1.15 10.62
N ALA A 140 21.79 1.19 9.74
CA ALA A 140 23.16 1.56 10.07
C ALA A 140 23.26 3.01 10.61
N LEU A 141 22.57 3.96 9.96
CA LEU A 141 22.49 5.34 10.44
C LEU A 141 21.88 5.43 11.84
N SER A 142 20.81 4.67 12.08
CA SER A 142 20.16 4.61 13.40
C SER A 142 21.09 4.10 14.50
N LEU A 143 21.91 3.07 14.20
CA LEU A 143 22.92 2.56 15.13
C LEU A 143 24.02 3.58 15.42
N VAL A 144 24.52 4.28 14.39
CA VAL A 144 25.55 5.32 14.56
C VAL A 144 25.02 6.49 15.39
N ILE A 145 23.81 6.96 15.11
CA ILE A 145 23.15 8.02 15.91
C ILE A 145 22.96 7.55 17.36
N GLY A 146 22.53 6.30 17.57
CA GLY A 146 22.40 5.71 18.90
C GLY A 146 23.73 5.67 19.68
N MET A 147 24.82 5.26 19.02
CA MET A 147 26.16 5.23 19.62
C MET A 147 26.68 6.65 19.93
N ALA A 148 26.47 7.62 19.03
CA ALA A 148 26.86 9.01 19.23
C ALA A 148 26.10 9.68 20.39
N LYS A 149 24.79 9.41 20.51
CA LYS A 149 23.96 9.84 21.65
C LYS A 149 24.47 9.26 22.98
N SER A 150 24.87 7.98 23.00
CA SER A 150 25.36 7.31 24.22
C SER A 150 26.74 7.79 24.71
N ARG A 151 27.51 8.48 23.87
CA ARG A 151 28.89 8.91 24.15
C ARG A 151 29.07 10.42 24.39
N SER A 152 28.02 11.23 24.26
CA SER A 152 28.07 12.68 24.49
C SER A 152 27.58 13.06 25.89
N PRO A 153 28.36 13.79 26.71
CA PRO A 153 27.94 14.25 28.04
C PRO A 153 26.79 15.29 28.00
N GLY A 154 26.45 15.83 26.82
CA GLY A 154 25.32 16.74 26.61
C GLY A 154 24.09 16.11 25.94
N GLY A 155 24.10 14.79 25.70
CA GLY A 155 23.04 14.07 24.98
C GLY A 155 21.66 14.10 25.65
N ALA A 156 21.59 14.38 26.96
CA ALA A 156 20.34 14.50 27.71
C ALA A 156 19.52 15.75 27.32
N VAL A 157 20.13 16.79 26.75
CA VAL A 157 19.43 18.03 26.37
C VAL A 157 18.74 17.92 25.00
N ILE A 158 19.16 16.96 24.17
CA ILE A 158 18.54 16.67 22.86
C ILE A 158 17.33 15.72 22.99
N ALA A 159 17.06 15.20 24.19
CA ALA A 159 15.88 14.37 24.46
C ALA A 159 14.55 15.12 24.24
N GLY A 160 14.55 16.46 24.38
CA GLY A 160 13.35 17.28 24.14
C GLY A 160 12.95 17.46 22.67
N GLN A 161 13.80 17.05 21.72
CA GLN A 161 13.54 17.13 20.28
C GLN A 161 13.15 15.76 19.68
N GLU A 162 12.92 14.76 20.52
CA GLU A 162 12.64 13.39 20.11
C GLU A 162 11.28 13.22 19.43
N ASP A 163 10.27 14.01 19.80
CA ASP A 163 8.93 13.90 19.21
C ASP A 163 8.86 14.47 17.79
N SER A 164 9.55 15.57 17.50
CA SER A 164 9.59 16.16 16.15
C SER A 164 10.46 15.38 15.16
N LEU A 165 11.47 14.64 15.63
CA LEU A 165 12.29 13.78 14.77
C LEU A 165 11.64 12.41 14.55
N ARG A 166 10.91 11.88 15.54
CA ARG A 166 10.13 10.64 15.37
C ARG A 166 8.91 10.85 14.46
N SER A 167 8.27 12.02 14.50
CA SER A 167 7.19 12.33 13.55
C SER A 167 7.69 12.42 12.11
N LEU A 168 8.82 13.12 11.87
CA LEU A 168 9.45 13.17 10.54
C LEU A 168 9.94 11.79 10.06
N SER A 169 10.45 10.97 10.96
CA SER A 169 10.86 9.58 10.65
C SER A 169 9.67 8.67 10.38
N ASN A 170 8.55 8.81 11.11
CA ASN A 170 7.35 8.00 10.91
C ASN A 170 6.52 8.45 9.70
N GLU A 171 6.54 9.73 9.34
CA GLU A 171 5.87 10.26 8.15
C GLU A 171 6.57 9.83 6.85
N ILE A 172 7.90 9.65 6.91
CA ILE A 172 8.72 9.10 5.80
C ILE A 172 8.71 7.55 5.79
N ILE A 173 8.38 6.91 6.91
CA ILE A 173 8.34 5.43 7.09
C ILE A 173 6.89 4.96 7.34
N GLY A 174 5.91 5.63 6.75
CA GLY A 174 4.50 5.25 6.80
C GLY A 174 4.12 4.19 5.77
N TYR A 175 4.72 2.99 5.82
CA TYR A 175 4.14 1.80 5.18
C TYR A 175 4.60 0.55 5.93
N THR A 176 3.77 0.09 6.86
CA THR A 176 3.96 -1.13 7.64
C THR A 176 3.82 -2.36 6.75
N GLY A 177 4.97 -2.90 6.38
CA GLY A 177 5.19 -4.10 5.60
C GLY A 177 6.55 -3.94 4.95
N ASN A 178 7.52 -4.80 5.26
CA ASN A 178 8.81 -4.76 4.59
C ASN A 178 8.58 -4.64 3.07
N ALA A 179 9.29 -3.72 2.41
CA ALA A 179 9.18 -3.56 0.96
C ALA A 179 9.49 -4.87 0.20
N PHE A 180 10.14 -5.81 0.89
CA PHE A 180 10.42 -7.17 0.46
C PHE A 180 9.96 -8.19 1.52
N ASP A 181 9.02 -9.06 1.14
CA ASP A 181 8.62 -10.25 1.91
C ASP A 181 9.12 -11.51 1.17
N PRO A 182 10.15 -12.21 1.69
CA PRO A 182 10.72 -13.39 1.03
C PRO A 182 9.73 -14.54 0.84
N LEU A 183 8.76 -14.69 1.75
CA LEU A 183 7.78 -15.77 1.70
C LEU A 183 6.81 -15.53 0.55
N LEU A 184 6.27 -14.32 0.46
CA LEU A 184 5.39 -13.91 -0.64
C LEU A 184 6.14 -13.90 -1.98
N GLU A 185 7.37 -13.39 -2.00
CA GLU A 185 8.16 -13.32 -3.24
C GLU A 185 8.39 -14.71 -3.87
N ARG A 186 8.63 -15.74 -3.04
CA ARG A 186 8.85 -17.10 -3.53
C ARG A 186 7.60 -17.72 -4.19
N HIS A 187 6.41 -17.30 -3.78
CA HIS A 187 5.13 -17.86 -4.24
C HIS A 187 4.45 -17.01 -5.31
N LEU A 188 5.13 -15.99 -5.83
CA LEU A 188 4.62 -15.21 -6.96
C LEU A 188 4.35 -16.08 -8.17
N SER A 189 3.27 -15.76 -8.87
CA SER A 189 2.81 -16.51 -10.03
C SER A 189 2.47 -17.98 -9.70
N GLN A 190 2.20 -18.30 -8.42
CA GLN A 190 1.73 -19.61 -7.99
C GLN A 190 0.33 -19.51 -7.39
N ARG A 191 -0.39 -20.64 -7.40
CA ARG A 191 -1.66 -20.75 -6.70
C ARG A 191 -1.37 -20.88 -5.20
N VAL A 192 -1.94 -19.98 -4.42
CA VAL A 192 -1.81 -19.94 -2.97
C VAL A 192 -3.19 -20.00 -2.33
N VAL A 193 -3.22 -20.45 -1.08
CA VAL A 193 -4.40 -20.39 -0.23
C VAL A 193 -4.12 -19.36 0.86
N VAL A 194 -5.01 -18.38 0.98
CA VAL A 194 -4.97 -17.36 2.03
C VAL A 194 -6.08 -17.67 3.03
N GLU A 195 -5.72 -17.82 4.29
CA GLU A 195 -6.69 -17.95 5.38
C GLU A 195 -6.97 -16.57 5.99
N VAL A 196 -8.25 -16.23 6.09
CA VAL A 196 -8.69 -14.98 6.72
C VAL A 196 -9.65 -15.36 7.86
N GLY A 197 -9.37 -14.87 9.07
CA GLY A 197 -10.20 -15.12 10.25
C GLY A 197 -11.29 -14.07 10.40
N ARG A 198 -12.54 -14.41 10.08
CA ARG A 198 -13.70 -13.51 10.20
C ARG A 198 -14.63 -14.01 11.30
N ASP A 199 -15.00 -13.15 12.26
CA ASP A 199 -16.02 -13.46 13.29
C ASP A 199 -15.75 -14.79 14.04
N GLY A 200 -14.48 -15.06 14.35
CA GLY A 200 -14.04 -16.31 14.99
C GLY A 200 -13.99 -17.55 14.07
N VAL A 201 -14.37 -17.42 12.80
CA VAL A 201 -14.34 -18.49 11.79
C VAL A 201 -13.20 -18.26 10.80
N ARG A 202 -12.32 -19.25 10.64
CA ARG A 202 -11.30 -19.25 9.59
C ARG A 202 -11.93 -19.62 8.25
N ARG A 203 -11.73 -18.77 7.24
CA ARG A 203 -12.12 -19.05 5.85
C ARG A 203 -10.90 -19.05 4.96
N SER A 204 -10.78 -20.09 4.14
CA SER A 204 -9.69 -20.27 3.20
C SER A 204 -10.11 -19.83 1.80
N TYR A 205 -9.28 -19.03 1.15
CA TYR A 205 -9.50 -18.50 -0.19
C TYR A 205 -8.36 -18.91 -1.12
N CYS A 206 -8.70 -19.52 -2.26
CA CYS A 206 -7.71 -19.89 -3.28
C CYS A 206 -7.53 -18.75 -4.27
N GLY A 207 -6.27 -18.38 -4.56
CA GLY A 207 -5.94 -17.30 -5.47
C GLY A 207 -4.58 -17.50 -6.14
N TRP A 208 -4.22 -16.57 -7.01
CA TRP A 208 -2.86 -16.44 -7.54
C TRP A 208 -2.18 -15.27 -6.83
N LEU A 209 -0.92 -15.47 -6.44
CA LEU A 209 -0.08 -14.42 -5.87
C LEU A 209 0.71 -13.67 -6.95
#